data_AF-A0A2P8QFH5-F1
#
_entry.id   AF-A0A2P8QFH5-F1
#
_cell.length_a   1.000
_cell.length_b   1.000
_cell.length_c   1.000
_cell.angle_alpha   90.00
_cell.angle_beta   90.00
_cell.angle_gamma   90.00
#
_symmetry.space_group_name_H-M   'P 1'
#
loop_
_entity.id
_entity.type
_entity.pdbx_description
1 polymer ?
#
loop_
_entity_poly.entity_id
_entity_poly.type
_entity_poly.pdbx_seq_one_letter_code
_entity_poly.pdbx_strand_id
1 'polypeptide(L)'
;MSEHATRRPVLGDYATEIRSKNAGPFWVTMETFMKDSAGYAVAADESFLNEAVVADLYRVDAEQVQIFRIPALNVVKISFPRPVTQAGLRDRDIHAGQHHVPLAALRVPDRLTREDLVPIPEEELIFRLPTVFTDAAAERRHRKERLAGALRIFGRFGFEEGVAGHITARDPEFPDHFWVNPFGVSFKHVKVSDLLLVNHQGDVVQGRHRVNRAAFAIHAAVHAARPDAVGAAHSHSVYGRALSATGQRLEPITQDACAFYEDHGCYENYSGVADDPAEGRRIAEALGGHKAVILRNHGLLTAAGSVDAAAYWFITMERSAQAQLAAKAAGSTIQISHEEAKHTYGQVGFDLAGWFQFQPLFDQITRTDPDLFD
;
A
#
# COMPACT_ATOMS: atom_id res chain seq x y z
N MET A 1 -13.97 -0.36 3.97
CA MET A 1 -15.06 -1.35 4.13
C MET A 1 -14.46 -2.61 4.70
N SER A 2 -14.92 -3.02 5.88
CA SER A 2 -14.49 -4.29 6.51
C SER A 2 -15.19 -5.43 5.77
N GLU A 3 -14.51 -6.02 4.80
CA GLU A 3 -14.95 -7.30 4.22
C GLU A 3 -14.71 -8.42 5.23
N HIS A 4 -15.69 -9.29 5.32
CA HIS A 4 -15.89 -10.26 6.39
C HIS A 4 -14.67 -11.12 6.64
N ALA A 5 -14.27 -11.26 7.91
CA ALA A 5 -13.49 -12.42 8.33
C ALA A 5 -14.32 -13.67 8.01
N THR A 6 -13.99 -14.34 6.91
CA THR A 6 -14.63 -15.59 6.50
C THR A 6 -14.58 -16.56 7.67
N ARG A 7 -15.75 -16.96 8.17
CA ARG A 7 -15.86 -17.93 9.25
C ARG A 7 -15.10 -19.19 8.84
N ARG A 8 -14.14 -19.64 9.66
CA ARG A 8 -13.42 -20.90 9.41
C ARG A 8 -14.41 -22.07 9.30
N PRO A 9 -14.25 -22.93 8.29
CA PRO A 9 -15.18 -24.02 8.07
C PRO A 9 -15.13 -25.03 9.22
N VAL A 10 -16.29 -25.60 9.54
CA VAL A 10 -16.44 -26.70 10.50
C VAL A 10 -16.77 -28.00 9.77
N LEU A 11 -16.60 -29.15 10.43
CA LEU A 11 -16.88 -30.46 9.83
C LEU A 11 -18.31 -30.56 9.28
N GLY A 12 -19.28 -29.91 9.95
CA GLY A 12 -20.66 -29.82 9.48
C GLY A 12 -20.84 -29.12 8.13
N ASP A 13 -19.94 -28.21 7.74
CA ASP A 13 -20.02 -27.51 6.45
C ASP A 13 -19.72 -28.47 5.28
N TYR A 14 -18.99 -29.56 5.52
CA TYR A 14 -18.64 -30.60 4.55
C TYR A 14 -19.63 -31.79 4.55
N ALA A 15 -20.54 -31.85 5.53
CA ALA A 15 -21.47 -32.95 5.70
C ALA A 15 -22.86 -32.65 5.12
N THR A 16 -23.50 -33.65 4.52
CA THR A 16 -24.93 -33.66 4.21
C THR A 16 -25.72 -33.85 5.50
N GLU A 17 -25.25 -34.74 6.37
CA GLU A 17 -25.85 -35.03 7.66
C GLU A 17 -24.76 -35.53 8.62
N ILE A 18 -24.74 -35.01 9.84
CA ILE A 18 -24.03 -35.66 10.95
C ILE A 18 -25.07 -36.02 11.97
N ARG A 19 -25.21 -37.31 12.24
CA ARG A 19 -26.22 -37.81 13.16
C ARG A 19 -25.60 -38.68 14.24
N SER A 20 -26.31 -38.77 15.35
CA SER A 20 -25.97 -39.62 16.48
C SER A 20 -27.16 -40.48 16.87
N LYS A 21 -26.88 -41.72 17.28
CA LYS A 21 -27.88 -42.70 17.71
C LYS A 21 -27.30 -43.59 18.80
N ASN A 22 -28.18 -44.25 19.55
CA ASN A 22 -27.78 -45.30 20.48
C ASN A 22 -27.27 -46.54 19.74
N ALA A 23 -26.22 -47.15 20.28
CA ALA A 23 -25.78 -48.49 19.95
C ALA A 23 -25.97 -49.38 21.19
N GLY A 24 -27.22 -49.75 21.44
CA GLY A 24 -27.62 -50.33 22.72
C GLY A 24 -27.53 -49.32 23.88
N PRO A 25 -27.68 -49.79 25.13
CA PRO A 25 -27.85 -48.90 26.28
C PRO A 25 -26.54 -48.25 26.77
N PHE A 26 -25.38 -48.72 26.29
CA PHE A 26 -24.07 -48.33 26.81
C PHE A 26 -23.20 -47.56 25.81
N TRP A 27 -23.59 -47.46 24.54
CA TRP A 27 -22.78 -46.85 23.50
C TRP A 27 -23.55 -45.83 22.68
N VAL A 28 -22.83 -44.82 22.19
CA VAL A 28 -23.29 -43.89 21.16
C VAL A 28 -22.51 -44.15 19.90
N THR A 29 -23.22 -44.13 18.78
CA THR A 29 -22.62 -44.12 17.45
C THR A 29 -22.96 -42.82 16.76
N MET A 30 -21.97 -42.20 16.15
CA MET A 30 -22.07 -41.05 15.26
C MET A 30 -21.74 -41.48 13.83
N GLU A 31 -22.42 -40.88 12.87
CA GLU A 31 -22.18 -41.11 11.44
C GLU A 31 -22.09 -39.75 10.74
N THR A 32 -20.96 -39.47 10.08
CA THR A 32 -20.75 -38.25 9.28
C THR A 32 -20.97 -38.57 7.81
N PHE A 33 -22.16 -38.28 7.27
CA PHE A 33 -22.44 -38.43 5.84
C PHE A 33 -21.89 -37.21 5.10
N MET A 34 -20.77 -37.38 4.39
CA MET A 34 -20.11 -36.28 3.69
C MET A 34 -20.73 -36.00 2.32
N LYS A 35 -20.73 -34.74 1.89
CA LYS A 35 -21.34 -34.31 0.62
C LYS A 35 -20.69 -34.98 -0.59
N ASP A 36 -19.38 -35.16 -0.54
CA ASP A 36 -18.55 -35.68 -1.60
C ASP A 36 -17.25 -36.32 -1.06
N SER A 37 -16.41 -36.81 -1.97
CA SER A 37 -15.12 -37.43 -1.64
C SER A 37 -14.12 -36.44 -1.03
N ALA A 38 -14.21 -35.14 -1.32
CA ALA A 38 -13.34 -34.12 -0.74
C ALA A 38 -13.72 -33.87 0.74
N GLY A 39 -15.01 -33.73 1.04
CA GLY A 39 -15.50 -33.68 2.41
C GLY A 39 -15.20 -34.96 3.21
N TYR A 40 -15.28 -36.13 2.55
CA TYR A 40 -14.83 -37.39 3.16
C TYR A 40 -13.34 -37.39 3.47
N ALA A 41 -12.48 -36.91 2.57
CA ALA A 41 -11.05 -36.83 2.81
C ALA A 41 -10.72 -36.00 4.06
N VAL A 42 -11.45 -34.90 4.28
CA VAL A 42 -11.34 -34.09 5.52
C VAL A 42 -11.71 -34.94 6.74
N ALA A 43 -12.90 -35.55 6.76
CA ALA A 43 -13.36 -36.35 7.91
C ALA A 43 -12.50 -37.60 8.17
N ALA A 44 -11.92 -38.19 7.12
CA ALA A 44 -11.12 -39.40 7.20
C ALA A 44 -9.65 -39.15 7.60
N ASP A 45 -9.19 -37.91 7.53
CA ASP A 45 -7.82 -37.52 7.89
C ASP A 45 -7.53 -37.75 9.37
N GLU A 46 -6.65 -38.70 9.67
CA GLU A 46 -6.30 -39.09 11.05
C GLU A 46 -5.56 -38.00 11.81
N SER A 47 -4.98 -37.03 11.11
CA SER A 47 -4.38 -35.86 11.77
C SER A 47 -5.40 -34.77 12.11
N PHE A 48 -6.65 -34.91 11.67
CA PHE A 48 -7.76 -34.02 12.02
C PHE A 48 -8.81 -34.70 12.90
N LEU A 49 -9.25 -35.91 12.55
CA LEU A 49 -10.27 -36.67 13.27
C LEU A 49 -9.74 -38.08 13.61
N ASN A 50 -9.36 -38.23 14.88
CA ASN A 50 -8.86 -39.48 15.46
C ASN A 50 -9.46 -39.71 16.86
N GLU A 51 -9.08 -40.83 17.47
CA GLU A 51 -9.57 -41.31 18.76
C GLU A 51 -9.30 -40.29 19.88
N ALA A 52 -8.14 -39.62 19.87
CA ALA A 52 -7.80 -38.61 20.87
C ALA A 52 -8.69 -37.36 20.75
N VAL A 53 -8.94 -36.88 19.52
CA VAL A 53 -9.83 -35.74 19.27
C VAL A 53 -11.26 -36.04 19.72
N VAL A 54 -11.77 -37.25 19.44
CA VAL A 54 -13.11 -37.68 19.86
C VAL A 54 -13.16 -37.85 21.39
N ALA A 55 -12.14 -38.45 21.98
CA ALA A 55 -12.02 -38.63 23.43
C ALA A 55 -12.07 -37.30 24.18
N ASP A 56 -11.32 -36.30 23.71
CA ASP A 56 -11.34 -34.95 24.27
C ASP A 56 -12.71 -34.28 24.11
N LEU A 57 -13.32 -34.42 22.92
CA LEU A 57 -14.60 -33.80 22.59
C LEU A 57 -15.76 -34.34 23.46
N TYR A 58 -15.75 -35.64 23.77
CA TYR A 58 -16.82 -36.31 24.51
C TYR A 58 -16.45 -36.71 25.94
N ARG A 59 -15.21 -36.42 26.38
CA ARG A 59 -14.66 -36.74 27.71
C ARG A 59 -14.75 -38.24 28.04
N VAL A 60 -14.28 -39.06 27.10
CA VAL A 60 -14.19 -40.53 27.23
C VAL A 60 -12.74 -40.98 27.08
N ASP A 61 -12.47 -42.25 27.37
CA ASP A 61 -11.15 -42.84 27.14
C ASP A 61 -10.94 -43.08 25.63
N ALA A 62 -9.79 -42.63 25.09
CA ALA A 62 -9.43 -42.82 23.68
C ALA A 62 -9.35 -44.31 23.29
N GLU A 63 -8.94 -45.19 24.21
CA GLU A 63 -8.89 -46.65 23.96
C GLU A 63 -10.28 -47.26 23.72
N GLN A 64 -11.33 -46.56 24.13
CA GLN A 64 -12.72 -46.99 23.98
C GLN A 64 -13.41 -46.35 22.78
N VAL A 65 -12.74 -45.45 22.06
CA VAL A 65 -13.25 -44.85 20.83
C VAL A 65 -12.96 -45.76 19.64
N GLN A 66 -13.97 -46.01 18.82
CA GLN A 66 -13.86 -46.80 17.60
C GLN A 66 -14.21 -45.92 16.40
N ILE A 67 -13.27 -45.77 15.46
CA ILE A 67 -13.49 -45.03 14.22
C ILE A 67 -13.41 -45.99 13.03
N PHE A 68 -14.46 -45.98 12.21
CA PHE A 68 -14.56 -46.75 10.98
C PHE A 68 -14.69 -45.80 9.79
N ARG A 69 -13.69 -45.82 8.91
CA ARG A 69 -13.62 -45.02 7.69
C ARG A 69 -14.19 -45.84 6.53
N ILE A 70 -15.28 -45.38 5.91
CA ILE A 70 -16.03 -46.12 4.88
C ILE A 70 -16.05 -45.28 3.58
N PRO A 71 -14.98 -45.36 2.74
CA PRO A 71 -14.85 -44.52 1.54
C PRO A 71 -15.99 -44.72 0.54
N ALA A 72 -16.48 -45.96 0.39
CA ALA A 72 -17.54 -46.30 -0.56
C ALA A 72 -18.87 -45.56 -0.29
N LEU A 73 -19.06 -45.04 0.92
CA LEU A 73 -20.26 -44.30 1.33
C LEU A 73 -19.98 -42.83 1.66
N ASN A 74 -18.73 -42.37 1.57
CA ASN A 74 -18.30 -41.07 2.12
C ASN A 74 -18.71 -40.90 3.60
N VAL A 75 -18.57 -41.97 4.41
CA VAL A 75 -18.99 -41.99 5.83
C VAL A 75 -17.82 -42.30 6.75
N VAL A 76 -17.69 -41.51 7.82
CA VAL A 76 -16.92 -41.88 9.01
C VAL A 76 -17.89 -42.21 10.14
N LYS A 77 -17.78 -43.43 10.66
CA LYS A 77 -18.59 -43.92 11.77
C LYS A 77 -17.73 -43.93 13.03
N ILE A 78 -18.22 -43.29 14.09
CA ILE A 78 -17.51 -43.14 15.36
C ILE A 78 -18.37 -43.77 16.44
N SER A 79 -17.83 -44.64 17.28
CA SER A 79 -18.55 -45.22 18.42
C SER A 79 -17.74 -45.09 19.70
N PHE A 80 -18.39 -44.69 20.79
CA PHE A 80 -17.77 -44.52 22.10
C PHE A 80 -18.78 -44.81 23.22
N PRO A 81 -18.30 -45.14 24.43
CA PRO A 81 -19.18 -45.44 25.55
C PRO A 81 -19.96 -44.20 26.00
N ARG A 82 -21.22 -44.40 26.38
CA ARG A 82 -22.06 -43.34 26.94
C ARG A 82 -21.57 -42.98 28.35
N PRO A 83 -21.47 -41.69 28.69
CA PRO A 83 -21.22 -41.26 30.06
C PRO A 83 -22.32 -41.70 31.04
N VAL A 84 -23.56 -41.85 30.55
CA VAL A 84 -24.72 -42.33 31.32
C VAL A 84 -25.47 -43.38 30.51
N THR A 85 -25.77 -44.51 31.13
CA THR A 85 -26.60 -45.57 30.54
C THR A 85 -27.94 -45.03 30.05
N GLN A 86 -28.35 -45.45 28.87
CA GLN A 86 -29.62 -45.06 28.26
C GLN A 86 -30.79 -45.27 29.24
N ALA A 87 -31.67 -44.27 29.36
CA ALA A 87 -32.82 -44.26 30.28
C ALA A 87 -32.45 -44.31 31.78
N GLY A 88 -31.19 -44.10 32.13
CA GLY A 88 -30.76 -43.93 33.52
C GLY A 88 -31.24 -42.61 34.12
N LEU A 89 -31.26 -42.52 35.45
CA LEU A 89 -31.74 -41.35 36.21
C LEU A 89 -31.07 -40.01 35.81
N ARG A 90 -29.85 -40.07 35.28
CA ARG A 90 -29.05 -38.90 34.88
C ARG A 90 -29.00 -38.70 33.35
N ASP A 91 -29.72 -39.52 32.58
CA ASP A 91 -29.72 -39.44 31.13
C ASP A 91 -30.57 -38.25 30.67
N ARG A 92 -29.91 -37.29 30.04
CA ARG A 92 -30.54 -36.05 29.54
C ARG A 92 -30.81 -36.10 28.04
N ASP A 93 -30.32 -37.13 27.35
CA ASP A 93 -30.53 -37.36 25.92
C ASP A 93 -30.71 -38.86 25.67
N ILE A 94 -31.92 -39.35 25.96
CA ILE A 94 -32.30 -40.76 25.88
C ILE A 94 -32.15 -41.35 24.47
N HIS A 95 -32.19 -40.51 23.44
CA HIS A 95 -32.08 -40.92 22.04
C HIS A 95 -30.69 -40.73 21.45
N ALA A 96 -29.77 -40.10 22.19
CA ALA A 96 -28.52 -39.58 21.65
C ALA A 96 -28.72 -38.61 20.49
N GLY A 97 -29.85 -37.89 20.44
CA GLY A 97 -30.21 -37.04 19.29
C GLY A 97 -29.32 -35.80 19.13
N GLN A 98 -28.66 -35.34 20.19
CA GLN A 98 -27.89 -34.09 20.20
C GLN A 98 -26.38 -34.30 20.29
N HIS A 99 -25.92 -35.54 20.50
CA HIS A 99 -24.49 -35.84 20.60
C HIS A 99 -23.69 -35.52 19.33
N HIS A 100 -24.33 -35.32 18.17
CA HIS A 100 -23.68 -34.89 16.93
C HIS A 100 -23.18 -33.44 16.92
N VAL A 101 -23.74 -32.57 17.75
CA VAL A 101 -23.49 -31.12 17.68
C VAL A 101 -22.00 -30.77 17.89
N PRO A 102 -21.28 -31.30 18.90
CA PRO A 102 -19.86 -30.98 19.08
C PRO A 102 -18.99 -31.43 17.90
N LEU A 103 -19.27 -32.60 17.31
CA LEU A 103 -18.55 -33.10 16.15
C LEU A 103 -18.82 -32.26 14.90
N ALA A 104 -20.07 -31.87 14.68
CA ALA A 104 -20.44 -31.00 13.57
C ALA A 104 -19.80 -29.61 13.68
N ALA A 105 -19.57 -29.11 14.90
CA ALA A 105 -18.92 -27.84 15.16
C ALA A 105 -17.38 -27.91 15.19
N LEU A 106 -16.78 -29.09 14.99
CA LEU A 106 -15.33 -29.27 15.01
C LEU A 106 -14.69 -28.46 13.87
N ARG A 107 -13.79 -27.53 14.21
CA ARG A 107 -13.16 -26.63 13.24
C ARG A 107 -12.15 -27.38 12.39
N VAL A 108 -12.29 -27.29 11.07
CA VAL A 108 -11.31 -27.84 10.14
C VAL A 108 -10.07 -26.92 10.14
N PRO A 109 -8.86 -27.44 10.38
CA PRO A 109 -7.65 -26.65 10.31
C PRO A 109 -7.46 -26.06 8.91
N ASP A 110 -7.02 -24.81 8.81
CA ASP A 110 -6.58 -24.22 7.54
C ASP A 110 -5.34 -25.02 7.07
N ARG A 111 -5.51 -25.89 6.09
CA ARG A 111 -4.43 -26.68 5.50
C ARG A 111 -4.16 -26.19 4.09
N LEU A 112 -2.92 -25.81 3.84
CA LEU A 112 -2.41 -25.56 2.50
C LEU A 112 -1.89 -26.89 1.94
N THR A 113 -2.56 -27.43 0.95
CA THR A 113 -2.15 -28.66 0.25
C THR A 113 -1.26 -28.31 -0.95
N ARG A 114 -0.55 -29.30 -1.52
CA ARG A 114 0.23 -29.06 -2.74
C ARG A 114 -0.68 -28.75 -3.93
N GLU A 115 -1.90 -29.28 -3.90
CA GLU A 115 -2.95 -29.05 -4.88
C GLU A 115 -3.48 -27.62 -4.83
N ASP A 116 -3.42 -26.95 -3.68
CA ASP A 116 -3.79 -25.52 -3.53
C ASP A 116 -2.72 -24.56 -4.07
N LEU A 117 -1.49 -25.03 -4.31
CA LEU A 117 -0.35 -24.23 -4.78
C LEU A 117 -0.37 -24.03 -6.30
N VAL A 118 -1.51 -23.62 -6.84
CA VAL A 118 -1.64 -23.23 -8.24
C VAL A 118 -1.37 -21.72 -8.35
N PRO A 119 -0.52 -21.27 -9.29
CA PRO A 119 -0.33 -19.84 -9.53
C PRO A 119 -1.68 -19.17 -9.83
N ILE A 120 -1.97 -18.11 -9.08
CA ILE A 120 -3.14 -17.27 -9.35
C ILE A 120 -2.90 -16.57 -10.69
N PRO A 121 -3.86 -16.59 -11.64
CA PRO A 121 -3.74 -15.86 -12.90
C PRO A 121 -3.43 -14.38 -12.69
N GLU A 122 -2.60 -13.79 -13.54
CA GLU A 122 -2.12 -12.41 -13.36
C GLU A 122 -3.26 -11.39 -13.36
N GLU A 123 -4.32 -11.66 -14.12
CA GLU A 123 -5.56 -10.87 -14.16
C GLU A 123 -6.39 -10.91 -12.87
N GLU A 124 -6.19 -11.93 -12.03
CA GLU A 124 -6.80 -12.03 -10.70
C GLU A 124 -5.95 -11.36 -9.61
N LEU A 125 -4.68 -11.08 -9.91
CA LEU A 125 -3.81 -10.34 -9.00
C LEU A 125 -4.20 -8.87 -8.98
N ILE A 126 -4.34 -8.32 -7.77
CA ILE A 126 -4.70 -6.91 -7.60
C ILE A 126 -3.47 -6.04 -7.86
N PHE A 127 -3.45 -5.40 -9.03
CA PHE A 127 -2.46 -4.39 -9.38
C PHE A 127 -3.13 -3.01 -9.49
N ARG A 128 -2.62 -2.02 -8.75
CA ARG A 128 -3.18 -0.67 -8.74
C ARG A 128 -2.66 0.13 -9.95
N LEU A 129 -3.57 0.74 -10.71
CA LEU A 129 -3.25 1.65 -11.81
C LEU A 129 -3.82 3.05 -11.55
N PRO A 130 -3.27 4.11 -12.17
CA PRO A 130 -3.83 5.45 -12.11
C PRO A 130 -5.30 5.47 -12.54
N THR A 131 -6.12 6.21 -11.80
CA THR A 131 -7.53 6.41 -12.15
C THR A 131 -7.62 7.30 -13.39
N VAL A 132 -8.40 6.88 -14.39
CA VAL A 132 -8.75 7.71 -15.54
C VAL A 132 -10.04 8.45 -15.22
N PHE A 133 -10.03 9.78 -15.40
CA PHE A 133 -11.18 10.64 -15.14
C PHE A 133 -11.81 11.10 -16.45
N THR A 134 -13.14 11.08 -16.51
CA THR A 134 -13.93 11.66 -17.62
C THR A 134 -14.58 12.99 -17.25
N ASP A 135 -14.53 13.37 -15.97
CA ASP A 135 -15.06 14.60 -15.41
C ASP A 135 -13.93 15.43 -14.79
N ALA A 136 -13.81 16.68 -15.25
CA ALA A 136 -12.76 17.59 -14.78
C ALA A 136 -12.93 17.96 -13.30
N ALA A 137 -14.16 17.99 -12.77
CA ALA A 137 -14.39 18.28 -11.36
C ALA A 137 -13.90 17.14 -10.45
N ALA A 138 -14.17 15.89 -10.81
CA ALA A 138 -13.64 14.71 -10.14
C ALA A 138 -12.11 14.65 -10.21
N GLU A 139 -11.52 14.89 -11.38
CA GLU A 139 -10.06 14.91 -11.53
C GLU A 139 -9.42 16.04 -10.70
N ARG A 140 -10.04 17.23 -10.68
CA ARG A 140 -9.58 18.37 -9.88
C ARG A 140 -9.59 18.02 -8.41
N ARG A 141 -10.68 17.43 -7.91
CA ARG A 141 -10.78 16.97 -6.53
C ARG A 141 -9.66 15.96 -6.22
N HIS A 142 -9.45 14.98 -7.09
CA HIS A 142 -8.37 14.01 -6.94
C HIS A 142 -6.99 14.67 -6.86
N ARG A 143 -6.64 15.54 -7.83
CA ARG A 143 -5.35 16.24 -7.83
C ARG A 143 -5.14 17.08 -6.56
N LYS A 144 -6.19 17.74 -6.04
CA LYS A 144 -6.13 18.46 -4.77
C LYS A 144 -5.89 17.55 -3.56
N GLU A 145 -6.54 16.39 -3.50
CA GLU A 145 -6.34 15.41 -2.42
C GLU A 145 -4.92 14.82 -2.45
N ARG A 146 -4.43 14.48 -3.65
CA ARG A 146 -3.04 14.04 -3.84
C ARG A 146 -2.04 15.10 -3.41
N LEU A 147 -2.31 16.37 -3.73
CA LEU A 147 -1.49 17.51 -3.33
C LEU A 147 -1.45 17.69 -1.81
N ALA A 148 -2.61 17.71 -1.14
CA ALA A 148 -2.68 17.78 0.31
C ALA A 148 -1.94 16.60 0.98
N GLY A 149 -2.14 15.39 0.47
CA GLY A 149 -1.43 14.19 0.95
C GLY A 149 0.08 14.28 0.77
N ALA A 150 0.56 14.73 -0.39
CA ALA A 150 1.99 14.92 -0.67
C ALA A 150 2.64 15.93 0.29
N LEU A 151 1.96 17.05 0.56
CA LEU A 151 2.41 18.05 1.52
C LEU A 151 2.49 17.45 2.92
N ARG A 152 1.45 16.73 3.37
CA ARG A 152 1.45 16.05 4.68
C ARG A 152 2.59 15.03 4.80
N ILE A 153 2.90 14.29 3.74
CA ILE A 153 4.04 13.37 3.68
C ILE A 153 5.37 14.14 3.80
N PHE A 154 5.54 15.25 3.08
CA PHE A 154 6.75 16.10 3.20
C PHE A 154 6.92 16.64 4.61
N GLY A 155 5.82 17.10 5.23
CA GLY A 155 5.81 17.55 6.63
C GLY A 155 6.21 16.42 7.59
N ARG A 156 5.70 15.21 7.37
CA ARG A 156 6.06 14.03 8.18
C ARG A 156 7.52 13.62 8.04
N PHE A 157 8.10 13.76 6.84
CA PHE A 157 9.52 13.51 6.63
C PHE A 157 10.43 14.67 7.04
N GLY A 158 9.87 15.80 7.45
CA GLY A 158 10.63 16.97 7.89
C GLY A 158 11.33 17.69 6.74
N PHE A 159 10.72 17.71 5.55
CA PHE A 159 11.26 18.41 4.39
C PHE A 159 10.95 19.91 4.38
N GLU A 160 10.06 20.37 5.26
CA GLU A 160 9.73 21.78 5.45
C GLU A 160 10.88 22.53 6.16
N GLU A 161 11.22 23.73 5.69
CA GLU A 161 12.17 24.65 6.33
C GLU A 161 11.44 25.97 6.59
N GLY A 162 10.81 26.08 7.76
CA GLY A 162 9.92 27.20 8.07
C GLY A 162 8.77 27.29 7.08
N VAL A 163 8.77 28.33 6.23
CA VAL A 163 7.74 28.59 5.22
C VAL A 163 8.20 28.29 3.78
N ALA A 164 9.40 27.73 3.63
CA ALA A 164 9.93 27.33 2.33
C ALA A 164 9.38 25.97 1.89
N GLY A 165 9.28 25.79 0.57
CA GLY A 165 8.78 24.58 -0.06
C GLY A 165 7.34 24.72 -0.56
N HIS A 166 7.07 24.08 -1.68
CA HIS A 166 5.76 24.05 -2.31
C HIS A 166 5.65 22.87 -3.26
N ILE A 167 4.42 22.38 -3.38
CA ILE A 167 4.04 21.39 -4.38
C ILE A 167 2.90 22.01 -5.17
N THR A 168 2.95 21.88 -6.50
CA THR A 168 1.89 22.38 -7.38
C THR A 168 1.25 21.24 -8.17
N ALA A 169 -0.05 21.38 -8.42
CA ALA A 169 -0.80 20.52 -9.31
C ALA A 169 -1.50 21.37 -10.38
N ARG A 170 -1.29 21.08 -11.66
CA ARG A 170 -2.02 21.72 -12.77
C ARG A 170 -3.52 21.44 -12.64
N ASP A 171 -4.37 22.42 -12.90
CA ASP A 171 -5.81 22.21 -12.96
C ASP A 171 -6.17 21.43 -14.25
N PRO A 172 -7.11 20.46 -14.22
CA PRO A 172 -7.45 19.67 -15.39
C PRO A 172 -8.31 20.41 -16.42
N GLU A 173 -9.02 21.46 -16.03
CA GLU A 173 -9.89 22.26 -16.93
C GLU A 173 -9.22 23.56 -17.37
N PHE A 174 -8.38 24.13 -16.50
CA PHE A 174 -7.65 25.37 -16.74
C PHE A 174 -6.13 25.10 -16.72
N PRO A 175 -5.51 24.65 -17.82
CA PRO A 175 -4.13 24.19 -17.83
C PRO A 175 -3.07 25.25 -17.47
N ASP A 176 -3.44 26.53 -17.48
CA ASP A 176 -2.64 27.69 -17.07
C ASP A 176 -2.82 28.08 -15.59
N HIS A 177 -3.60 27.30 -14.84
CA HIS A 177 -3.84 27.47 -13.42
C HIS A 177 -3.31 26.28 -12.61
N PHE A 178 -2.81 26.58 -11.41
CA PHE A 178 -2.12 25.63 -10.56
C PHE A 178 -2.62 25.68 -9.12
N TRP A 179 -2.98 24.52 -8.59
CA TRP A 179 -3.24 24.32 -7.17
C TRP A 179 -1.93 24.29 -6.40
N VAL A 180 -1.84 24.99 -5.28
CA VAL A 180 -0.62 25.11 -4.45
C VAL A 180 -0.95 25.26 -2.96
N ASN A 181 -0.02 24.89 -2.09
CA ASN A 181 -0.14 25.13 -0.66
C ASN A 181 -0.18 26.64 -0.32
N PRO A 182 -0.94 27.02 0.72
CA PRO A 182 -0.95 28.39 1.21
C PRO A 182 0.36 28.76 1.93
N PHE A 183 0.76 30.02 1.81
CA PHE A 183 1.95 30.52 2.51
C PHE A 183 1.69 30.65 4.01
N GLY A 184 2.63 30.14 4.82
CA GLY A 184 2.59 30.24 6.28
C GLY A 184 1.80 29.14 6.99
N VAL A 185 1.28 28.14 6.28
CA VAL A 185 0.64 26.96 6.88
C VAL A 185 1.65 25.81 6.86
N SER A 186 1.84 25.13 8.00
CA SER A 186 2.73 23.97 8.07
C SER A 186 2.22 22.85 7.18
N PHE A 187 3.14 22.17 6.49
CA PHE A 187 2.84 21.02 5.66
C PHE A 187 2.13 19.90 6.42
N LYS A 188 2.39 19.77 7.72
CA LYS A 188 1.75 18.81 8.61
C LYS A 188 0.27 19.06 8.85
N HIS A 189 -0.25 20.22 8.44
CA HIS A 189 -1.63 20.63 8.72
C HIS A 189 -2.41 21.07 7.49
N VAL A 190 -1.81 21.09 6.29
CA VAL A 190 -2.52 21.47 5.06
C VAL A 190 -3.68 20.51 4.79
N LYS A 191 -4.83 21.08 4.42
CA LYS A 191 -6.04 20.38 3.99
C LYS A 191 -6.40 20.72 2.54
N VAL A 192 -7.31 19.96 1.94
CA VAL A 192 -7.82 20.22 0.58
C VAL A 192 -8.48 21.61 0.47
N SER A 193 -9.17 22.03 1.53
CA SER A 193 -9.82 23.34 1.65
C SER A 193 -8.86 24.52 1.77
N ASP A 194 -7.62 24.28 2.22
CA ASP A 194 -6.60 25.32 2.38
C ASP A 194 -5.90 25.70 1.06
N LEU A 195 -5.96 24.81 0.06
CA LEU A 195 -5.24 24.95 -1.21
C LEU A 195 -5.71 26.17 -2.00
N LEU A 196 -4.74 26.84 -2.62
CA LEU A 196 -4.95 28.02 -3.47
C LEU A 196 -4.96 27.62 -4.94
N LEU A 197 -5.81 28.24 -5.74
CA LEU A 197 -5.68 28.22 -7.21
C LEU A 197 -4.99 29.51 -7.64
N VAL A 198 -3.90 29.38 -8.39
CA VAL A 198 -3.04 30.49 -8.79
C VAL A 198 -2.84 30.44 -10.31
N ASN A 199 -3.02 31.58 -10.97
CA ASN A 199 -2.75 31.68 -12.41
C ASN A 199 -1.25 31.77 -12.69
N HIS A 200 -0.87 31.77 -13.96
CA HIS A 200 0.53 31.77 -14.36
C HIS A 200 1.34 33.02 -13.91
N GLN A 201 0.65 34.14 -13.66
CA GLN A 201 1.22 35.40 -13.19
C GLN A 201 1.45 35.43 -11.67
N GLY A 202 1.03 34.39 -10.93
CA GLY A 202 1.15 34.34 -9.47
C GLY A 202 0.02 35.05 -8.72
N ASP A 203 -1.10 35.32 -9.39
CA ASP A 203 -2.30 35.86 -8.76
C ASP A 203 -3.18 34.73 -8.25
N VAL A 204 -3.58 34.84 -6.98
CA VAL A 204 -4.51 33.90 -6.34
C VAL A 204 -5.91 34.18 -6.85
N VAL A 205 -6.49 33.23 -7.59
CA VAL A 205 -7.85 33.33 -8.13
C VAL A 205 -8.87 32.53 -7.32
N GLN A 206 -8.41 31.62 -6.45
CA GLN A 206 -9.25 30.92 -5.47
C GLN A 206 -8.46 30.64 -4.19
N GLY A 207 -9.14 30.75 -3.04
CA GLY A 207 -8.56 30.57 -1.71
C GLY A 207 -8.46 31.88 -0.93
N ARG A 208 -7.96 31.83 0.31
CA ARG A 208 -7.94 33.00 1.22
C ARG A 208 -6.55 33.36 1.77
N HIS A 209 -5.54 32.56 1.48
CA HIS A 209 -4.17 32.82 1.89
C HIS A 209 -3.36 33.47 0.77
N ARG A 210 -2.19 34.02 1.13
CA ARG A 210 -1.21 34.46 0.15
C ARG A 210 -0.46 33.25 -0.42
N VAL A 211 -0.03 33.34 -1.67
CA VAL A 211 0.98 32.46 -2.24
C VAL A 211 2.37 33.05 -2.01
N ASN A 212 3.39 32.21 -1.86
CA ASN A 212 4.79 32.65 -1.94
C ASN A 212 5.12 32.94 -3.42
N ARG A 213 4.98 34.21 -3.85
CA ARG A 213 5.11 34.61 -5.26
C ARG A 213 6.48 34.26 -5.87
N ALA A 214 7.55 34.60 -5.16
CA ALA A 214 8.92 34.31 -5.56
C ALA A 214 9.09 32.83 -5.90
N ALA A 215 8.68 31.98 -4.98
CA ALA A 215 8.90 30.55 -5.12
C ALA A 215 7.89 29.87 -6.07
N PHE A 216 6.68 30.43 -6.21
CA PHE A 216 5.72 30.04 -7.24
C PHE A 216 6.22 30.37 -8.65
N ALA A 217 6.98 31.46 -8.85
CA ALA A 217 7.51 31.83 -10.17
C ALA A 217 8.38 30.72 -10.79
N ILE A 218 9.06 29.93 -9.96
CA ILE A 218 9.81 28.74 -10.40
C ILE A 218 8.86 27.68 -10.96
N HIS A 219 7.81 27.31 -10.21
CA HIS A 219 6.86 26.30 -10.64
C HIS A 219 6.07 26.75 -11.88
N ALA A 220 5.71 28.03 -11.94
CA ALA A 220 5.11 28.64 -13.12
C ALA A 220 5.99 28.43 -14.36
N ALA A 221 7.28 28.76 -14.28
CA ALA A 221 8.21 28.58 -15.40
C ALA A 221 8.40 27.09 -15.78
N VAL A 222 8.46 26.19 -14.80
CA VAL A 222 8.51 24.75 -15.03
C VAL A 222 7.26 24.29 -15.79
N HIS A 223 6.07 24.67 -15.34
CA HIS A 223 4.81 24.28 -15.98
C HIS A 223 4.61 24.89 -17.37
N ALA A 224 5.19 26.06 -17.65
CA ALA A 224 5.26 26.62 -19.00
C ALA A 224 6.16 25.81 -19.93
N ALA A 225 7.35 25.44 -19.45
CA ALA A 225 8.31 24.67 -20.23
C ALA A 225 7.90 23.20 -20.40
N ARG A 226 7.08 22.68 -19.48
CA ARG A 226 6.63 21.28 -19.42
C ARG A 226 5.11 21.18 -19.36
N PRO A 227 4.40 21.33 -20.50
CA PRO A 227 2.96 21.14 -20.57
C PRO A 227 2.50 19.74 -20.12
N ASP A 228 3.37 18.75 -20.23
CA ASP A 228 3.18 17.37 -19.76
C ASP A 228 3.23 17.23 -18.22
N ALA A 229 3.88 18.16 -17.52
CA ALA A 229 3.96 18.12 -16.07
C ALA A 229 2.60 18.50 -15.46
N VAL A 230 2.03 17.56 -14.70
CA VAL A 230 0.86 17.79 -13.84
C VAL A 230 1.32 18.19 -12.45
N GLY A 231 2.34 17.52 -11.91
CA GLY A 231 2.89 17.78 -10.59
C GLY A 231 4.29 18.40 -10.67
N ALA A 232 4.59 19.34 -9.78
CA ALA A 232 5.95 19.78 -9.50
C ALA A 232 6.17 19.96 -7.99
N ALA A 233 7.31 19.51 -7.47
CA ALA A 233 7.63 19.57 -6.04
C ALA A 233 9.00 20.19 -5.79
N HIS A 234 9.06 21.10 -4.83
CA HIS A 234 10.30 21.73 -4.36
C HIS A 234 10.24 21.88 -2.85
N SER A 235 11.36 21.61 -2.18
CA SER A 235 11.52 21.92 -0.77
C SER A 235 13.01 22.05 -0.42
N HIS A 236 13.29 22.60 0.75
CA HIS A 236 14.65 22.77 1.26
C HIS A 236 15.03 21.61 2.19
N SER A 237 14.81 20.38 1.72
CA SER A 237 15.12 19.16 2.46
C SER A 237 16.62 19.03 2.72
N VAL A 238 16.97 18.48 3.88
CA VAL A 238 18.32 18.57 4.47
C VAL A 238 19.39 18.01 3.55
N TYR A 239 19.20 16.81 3.03
CA TYR A 239 20.23 16.09 2.28
C TYR A 239 20.32 16.54 0.83
N GLY A 240 19.20 16.87 0.20
CA GLY A 240 19.14 17.47 -1.12
C GLY A 240 19.84 18.82 -1.15
N ARG A 241 19.59 19.67 -0.14
CA ARG A 241 20.32 20.93 0.03
C ARG A 241 21.81 20.69 0.28
N ALA A 242 22.16 19.75 1.16
CA ALA A 242 23.56 19.43 1.44
C ALA A 242 24.29 18.93 0.18
N LEU A 243 23.72 18.00 -0.58
CA LEU A 243 24.29 17.51 -1.84
C LEU A 243 24.43 18.65 -2.86
N SER A 244 23.38 19.48 -2.99
CA SER A 244 23.41 20.63 -3.91
C SER A 244 24.56 21.59 -3.64
N ALA A 245 25.04 21.69 -2.40
CA ALA A 245 26.15 22.55 -2.02
C ALA A 245 27.53 21.98 -2.36
N THR A 246 27.64 20.71 -2.76
CA THR A 246 28.93 20.03 -2.96
C THR A 246 29.54 20.17 -4.37
N GLY A 247 28.81 20.70 -5.34
CA GLY A 247 29.21 20.61 -6.76
C GLY A 247 28.74 19.33 -7.45
N GLN A 248 28.34 18.30 -6.71
CA GLN A 248 28.15 16.96 -7.25
C GLN A 248 26.75 16.75 -7.83
N ARG A 249 26.70 15.84 -8.81
CA ARG A 249 25.48 15.20 -9.30
C ARG A 249 25.06 14.06 -8.37
N LEU A 250 23.81 13.61 -8.49
CA LEU A 250 23.41 12.33 -7.92
C LEU A 250 24.07 11.19 -8.70
N GLU A 251 24.78 10.33 -7.99
CA GLU A 251 25.55 9.22 -8.52
C GLU A 251 24.77 7.90 -8.43
N PRO A 252 24.90 6.98 -9.41
CA PRO A 252 24.21 5.70 -9.40
C PRO A 252 24.92 4.72 -8.45
N ILE A 253 24.90 5.00 -7.15
CA ILE A 253 25.54 4.17 -6.11
C ILE A 253 24.56 3.20 -5.44
N THR A 254 23.26 3.34 -5.71
CA THR A 254 22.19 2.45 -5.26
C THR A 254 21.18 2.22 -6.37
N GLN A 255 20.40 1.14 -6.28
CA GLN A 255 19.28 0.87 -7.19
C GLN A 255 18.29 2.05 -7.25
N ASP A 256 17.98 2.67 -6.12
CA ASP A 256 17.06 3.82 -6.06
C ASP A 256 17.62 5.05 -6.78
N ALA A 257 18.93 5.29 -6.68
CA ALA A 257 19.58 6.39 -7.39
C ALA A 257 19.57 6.19 -8.91
N CYS A 258 19.53 4.94 -9.39
CA CYS A 258 19.39 4.64 -10.82
C CYS A 258 18.05 5.14 -11.41
N ALA A 259 17.02 5.42 -10.61
CA ALA A 259 15.78 6.05 -11.10
C ALA A 259 16.01 7.43 -11.76
N PHE A 260 17.16 8.06 -11.47
CA PHE A 260 17.57 9.35 -12.01
C PHE A 260 18.76 9.25 -12.97
N TYR A 261 19.23 8.05 -13.31
CA TYR A 261 20.40 7.90 -14.17
C TYR A 261 20.17 8.56 -15.53
N GLU A 262 20.99 9.56 -15.87
CA GLU A 262 20.85 10.42 -17.05
C GLU A 262 19.50 11.17 -17.14
N ASP A 263 18.74 11.23 -16.04
CA ASP A 263 17.42 11.87 -15.99
C ASP A 263 17.28 12.91 -14.86
N HIS A 264 18.37 13.66 -14.64
CA HIS A 264 18.34 14.87 -13.81
C HIS A 264 19.26 15.97 -14.33
N GLY A 265 18.77 17.20 -14.26
CA GLY A 265 19.50 18.41 -14.56
C GLY A 265 20.30 18.96 -13.38
N CYS A 266 21.15 19.96 -13.64
CA CYS A 266 21.79 20.76 -12.60
C CYS A 266 21.69 22.24 -12.98
N TYR A 267 21.20 23.05 -12.06
CA TYR A 267 21.18 24.50 -12.17
C TYR A 267 22.30 25.07 -11.31
N GLU A 268 23.33 25.64 -11.95
CA GLU A 268 24.60 26.01 -11.31
C GLU A 268 24.62 27.42 -10.70
N ASN A 269 23.67 28.29 -11.07
CA ASN A 269 23.71 29.71 -10.69
C ASN A 269 22.79 29.97 -9.48
N TYR A 270 23.34 30.41 -8.35
CA TYR A 270 22.52 30.86 -7.21
C TYR A 270 22.50 32.39 -7.12
N SER A 271 21.32 33.00 -7.25
CA SER A 271 21.14 34.47 -7.21
C SER A 271 20.52 35.00 -5.91
N GLY A 272 20.29 34.15 -4.91
CA GLY A 272 19.59 34.52 -3.67
C GLY A 272 18.12 34.06 -3.68
N VAL A 273 17.25 34.78 -2.96
CA VAL A 273 15.81 34.48 -2.98
C VAL A 273 15.27 34.77 -4.38
N ALA A 274 14.77 33.73 -5.04
CA ALA A 274 14.31 33.77 -6.42
C ALA A 274 13.05 34.63 -6.57
N ASP A 275 13.20 35.96 -6.64
CA ASP A 275 12.12 36.91 -6.97
C ASP A 275 12.16 37.35 -8.45
N ASP A 276 12.99 36.69 -9.25
CA ASP A 276 13.19 36.98 -10.67
C ASP A 276 12.53 35.91 -11.56
N PRO A 277 11.50 36.27 -12.36
CA PRO A 277 10.93 35.37 -13.37
C PRO A 277 11.97 34.79 -14.35
N ALA A 278 13.10 35.48 -14.57
CA ALA A 278 14.18 34.94 -15.39
C ALA A 278 14.94 33.81 -14.70
N GLU A 279 15.03 33.78 -13.36
CA GLU A 279 15.59 32.64 -12.62
C GLU A 279 14.71 31.40 -12.79
N GLY A 280 13.39 31.55 -12.67
CA GLY A 280 12.46 30.45 -12.94
C GLY A 280 12.64 29.84 -14.33
N ARG A 281 12.82 30.67 -15.36
CA ARG A 281 13.09 30.19 -16.74
C ARG A 281 14.41 29.42 -16.84
N ARG A 282 15.50 29.92 -16.24
CA ARG A 282 16.80 29.22 -16.26
C ARG A 282 16.72 27.88 -15.52
N ILE A 283 15.95 27.81 -14.42
CA ILE A 283 15.70 26.55 -13.71
C ILE A 283 14.91 25.58 -14.59
N ALA A 284 13.87 26.06 -15.28
CA ALA A 284 13.09 25.24 -16.20
C ALA A 284 13.93 24.74 -17.39
N GLU A 285 14.83 25.57 -17.92
CA GLU A 285 15.82 25.17 -18.93
C GLU A 285 16.77 24.09 -18.41
N ALA A 286 17.28 24.25 -17.18
CA ALA A 286 18.16 23.26 -16.54
C ALA A 286 17.45 21.94 -16.23
N LEU A 287 16.15 21.98 -15.90
CA LEU A 287 15.30 20.80 -15.78
C LEU A 287 15.13 20.12 -17.14
N GLY A 288 14.85 20.90 -18.19
CA GLY A 288 14.64 20.38 -19.54
C GLY A 288 13.57 19.27 -19.56
N GLY A 289 13.86 18.19 -20.30
CA GLY A 289 13.00 17.00 -20.36
C GLY A 289 13.09 16.08 -19.14
N HIS A 290 13.94 16.39 -18.16
CA HIS A 290 14.21 15.50 -17.03
C HIS A 290 13.12 15.50 -15.97
N LYS A 291 13.09 14.47 -15.12
CA LYS A 291 12.17 14.40 -13.97
C LYS A 291 12.62 15.22 -12.77
N ALA A 292 13.90 15.58 -12.69
CA ALA A 292 14.49 16.26 -11.55
C ALA A 292 15.58 17.26 -11.94
N VAL A 293 15.82 18.25 -11.09
CA VAL A 293 16.94 19.18 -11.20
C VAL A 293 17.51 19.49 -9.81
N ILE A 294 18.84 19.43 -9.69
CA ILE A 294 19.56 19.88 -8.49
C ILE A 294 19.82 21.38 -8.64
N LEU A 295 19.35 22.17 -7.67
CA LEU A 295 19.54 23.62 -7.62
C LEU A 295 20.73 23.94 -6.71
N ARG A 296 21.86 24.36 -7.30
CA ARG A 296 23.12 24.65 -6.60
C ARG A 296 22.89 25.57 -5.39
N ASN A 297 23.38 25.14 -4.23
CA ASN A 297 23.23 25.83 -2.93
C ASN A 297 21.77 26.07 -2.45
N HIS A 298 20.77 25.44 -3.07
CA HIS A 298 19.37 25.72 -2.80
C HIS A 298 18.60 24.46 -2.41
N GLY A 299 18.60 23.41 -3.24
CA GLY A 299 17.84 22.19 -2.97
C GLY A 299 17.51 21.38 -4.21
N LEU A 300 16.38 20.69 -4.18
CA LEU A 300 15.90 19.82 -5.26
C LEU A 300 14.60 20.35 -5.85
N LEU A 301 14.35 20.08 -7.12
CA LEU A 301 13.04 20.26 -7.74
C LEU A 301 12.74 19.06 -8.63
N THR A 302 11.51 18.57 -8.59
CA THR A 302 11.04 17.45 -9.42
C THR A 302 9.73 17.82 -10.14
N ALA A 303 9.50 17.19 -11.29
CA ALA A 303 8.29 17.35 -12.09
C ALA A 303 7.89 16.02 -12.74
N ALA A 304 6.58 15.78 -12.90
CA ALA A 304 6.07 14.50 -13.40
C ALA A 304 4.63 14.60 -13.95
N GLY A 305 4.17 13.52 -14.59
CA GLY A 305 2.81 13.40 -15.15
C GLY A 305 1.70 13.31 -14.09
N SER A 306 2.06 13.23 -12.80
CA SER A 306 1.13 13.26 -11.68
C SER A 306 1.76 13.93 -10.44
N VAL A 307 0.93 14.37 -9.51
CA VAL A 307 1.37 14.90 -8.20
C VAL A 307 2.11 13.81 -7.42
N ASP A 308 1.57 12.59 -7.44
CA ASP A 308 2.11 11.39 -6.81
C ASP A 308 3.55 11.12 -7.27
N ALA A 309 3.78 11.04 -8.58
CA ALA A 309 5.10 10.78 -9.14
C ALA A 309 6.07 11.93 -8.83
N ALA A 310 5.65 13.20 -8.97
CA ALA A 310 6.51 14.35 -8.67
C ALA A 310 6.95 14.35 -7.19
N ALA A 311 6.03 14.09 -6.28
CA ALA A 311 6.31 13.99 -4.85
C ALA A 311 7.21 12.79 -4.53
N TYR A 312 6.96 11.62 -5.13
CA TYR A 312 7.81 10.45 -4.95
C TYR A 312 9.23 10.69 -5.45
N TRP A 313 9.41 11.27 -6.64
CA TRP A 313 10.73 11.60 -7.16
C TRP A 313 11.50 12.51 -6.20
N PHE A 314 10.85 13.49 -5.60
CA PHE A 314 11.49 14.32 -4.59
C PHE A 314 11.91 13.49 -3.37
N ILE A 315 11.01 12.68 -2.84
CA ILE A 315 11.26 11.82 -1.66
C ILE A 315 12.44 10.89 -1.91
N THR A 316 12.45 10.17 -3.04
CA THR A 316 13.52 9.22 -3.32
C THR A 316 14.82 9.93 -3.68
N MET A 317 14.80 11.09 -4.34
CA MET A 317 16.01 11.87 -4.61
C MET A 317 16.65 12.39 -3.31
N GLU A 318 15.84 12.85 -2.35
CA GLU A 318 16.31 13.23 -1.01
C GLU A 318 16.96 12.05 -0.29
N ARG A 319 16.36 10.86 -0.36
CA ARG A 319 16.93 9.63 0.24
C ARG A 319 18.19 9.17 -0.46
N SER A 320 18.27 9.28 -1.78
CA SER A 320 19.48 8.98 -2.55
C SER A 320 20.60 9.97 -2.23
N ALA A 321 20.28 11.27 -2.07
CA ALA A 321 21.24 12.28 -1.61
C ALA A 321 21.75 11.97 -0.20
N GLN A 322 20.87 11.56 0.71
CA GLN A 322 21.23 11.10 2.05
C GLN A 322 22.21 9.93 2.00
N ALA A 323 21.90 8.90 1.20
CA ALA A 323 22.76 7.73 1.03
C ALA A 323 24.13 8.10 0.45
N GLN A 324 24.17 8.96 -0.58
CA GLN A 324 25.42 9.41 -1.20
C GLN A 324 26.32 10.17 -0.24
N LEU A 325 25.76 11.11 0.52
CA LEU A 325 26.53 11.87 1.51
C LEU A 325 27.05 10.96 2.62
N ALA A 326 26.22 10.04 3.12
CA ALA A 326 26.62 9.08 4.15
C ALA A 326 27.72 8.12 3.65
N ALA A 327 27.58 7.58 2.43
CA ALA A 327 28.56 6.68 1.84
C ALA A 327 29.92 7.39 1.63
N LYS A 328 29.91 8.63 1.12
CA LYS A 328 31.13 9.41 0.93
C LYS A 328 31.81 9.82 2.24
N ALA A 329 31.04 10.02 3.30
CA ALA A 329 31.60 10.23 4.63
C ALA A 329 32.25 8.95 5.20
N ALA A 330 31.74 7.77 4.84
CA ALA A 330 32.28 6.49 5.27
C ALA A 330 33.51 6.03 4.45
N GLY A 331 33.61 6.44 3.18
CA GLY A 331 34.75 6.12 2.31
C GLY A 331 34.49 6.38 0.82
N SER A 332 35.35 5.83 -0.03
CA SER A 332 35.19 5.90 -1.48
C SER A 332 33.94 5.12 -1.93
N THR A 333 33.17 5.70 -2.84
CA THR A 333 31.99 5.05 -3.44
C THR A 333 32.37 4.24 -4.68
N ILE A 334 31.59 3.19 -4.96
CA ILE A 334 31.65 2.42 -6.21
C ILE A 334 30.33 2.68 -6.93
N GLN A 335 30.40 3.19 -8.15
CA GLN A 335 29.22 3.44 -8.97
C GLN A 335 28.81 2.15 -9.69
N ILE A 336 27.50 1.95 -9.82
CA ILE A 336 26.90 0.95 -10.70
C ILE A 336 27.33 1.28 -12.14
N SER A 337 27.64 0.25 -12.93
CA SER A 337 28.11 0.45 -14.31
C SER A 337 27.03 1.12 -15.18
N HIS A 338 27.43 1.76 -16.28
CA HIS A 338 26.49 2.42 -17.20
C HIS A 338 25.37 1.47 -17.66
N GLU A 339 25.72 0.26 -18.09
CA GLU A 339 24.76 -0.73 -18.58
C GLU A 339 23.76 -1.14 -17.51
N GLU A 340 24.24 -1.42 -16.29
CA GLU A 340 23.37 -1.81 -15.17
C GLU A 340 22.52 -0.64 -14.68
N ALA A 341 23.06 0.57 -14.63
CA ALA A 341 22.33 1.77 -14.21
C ALA A 341 21.22 2.11 -15.21
N LYS A 342 21.49 1.99 -16.51
CA LYS A 342 20.51 2.18 -17.59
C LYS A 342 19.45 1.08 -17.61
N HIS A 343 19.83 -0.18 -17.41
CA HIS A 343 18.89 -1.28 -17.28
C HIS A 343 17.94 -1.06 -16.09
N THR A 344 18.51 -0.74 -14.93
CA THR A 344 17.75 -0.46 -13.70
C THR A 344 16.84 0.75 -13.88
N TYR A 345 17.32 1.83 -14.50
CA TYR A 345 16.49 2.98 -14.87
C TYR A 345 15.24 2.56 -15.67
N GLY A 346 15.38 1.66 -16.63
CA GLY A 346 14.25 1.14 -17.41
C GLY A 346 13.19 0.40 -16.59
N GLN A 347 13.55 -0.09 -15.40
CA GLN A 347 12.65 -0.82 -14.49
C GLN A 347 12.01 0.07 -13.41
N VAL A 348 12.70 1.13 -12.97
CA VAL A 348 12.27 1.93 -11.81
C VAL A 348 12.12 3.43 -12.08
N GLY A 349 12.59 3.92 -13.22
CA GLY A 349 12.71 5.35 -13.53
C GLY A 349 11.57 5.96 -14.34
N PHE A 350 10.53 5.20 -14.71
CA PHE A 350 9.41 5.69 -15.51
C PHE A 350 8.24 6.22 -14.65
N ASP A 351 7.39 7.09 -15.22
CA ASP A 351 6.37 7.85 -14.48
C ASP A 351 5.39 6.98 -13.66
N LEU A 352 4.91 5.87 -14.26
CA LEU A 352 4.03 4.92 -13.56
C LEU A 352 4.72 4.25 -12.36
N ALA A 353 6.03 3.98 -12.42
CA ALA A 353 6.77 3.47 -11.27
C ALA A 353 6.79 4.51 -10.14
N GLY A 354 7.05 5.79 -10.46
CA GLY A 354 7.00 6.88 -9.48
C GLY A 354 5.61 7.04 -8.86
N TRP A 355 4.56 6.99 -9.66
CA TRP A 355 3.17 7.01 -9.19
C TRP A 355 2.87 5.84 -8.26
N PHE A 356 3.27 4.63 -8.64
CA PHE A 356 2.99 3.40 -7.87
C PHE A 356 3.70 3.41 -6.52
N GLN A 357 4.97 3.83 -6.49
CA GLN A 357 5.77 3.90 -5.27
C GLN A 357 5.26 4.95 -4.27
N PHE A 358 4.52 5.97 -4.74
CA PHE A 358 3.85 6.93 -3.86
C PHE A 358 2.63 6.31 -3.12
N GLN A 359 1.98 5.29 -3.70
CA GLN A 359 0.68 4.80 -3.21
C GLN A 359 0.72 4.28 -1.77
N PRO A 360 1.73 3.50 -1.32
CA PRO A 360 1.82 3.10 0.08
C PRO A 360 1.97 4.27 1.05
N LEU A 361 2.69 5.33 0.66
CA LEU A 361 2.86 6.54 1.45
C LEU A 361 1.54 7.30 1.58
N PHE A 362 0.78 7.38 0.48
CA PHE A 362 -0.54 7.99 0.48
C PHE A 362 -1.56 7.18 1.30
N ASP A 363 -1.56 5.86 1.19
CA ASP A 363 -2.41 4.98 2.00
C ASP A 363 -2.10 5.13 3.50
N GLN A 364 -0.83 5.30 3.86
CA GLN A 364 -0.43 5.55 5.24
C GLN A 364 -0.89 6.93 5.74
N ILE A 365 -0.64 8.00 4.96
CA ILE A 365 -0.98 9.37 5.39
C ILE A 365 -2.49 9.54 5.54
N THR A 366 -3.28 9.01 4.61
CA THR A 366 -4.75 9.10 4.65
C THR A 366 -5.38 8.35 5.81
N ARG A 367 -4.78 7.26 6.28
CA ARG A 367 -5.22 6.54 7.49
C ARG A 367 -4.88 7.26 8.78
N THR A 368 -3.78 8.02 8.79
CA THR A 368 -3.26 8.67 10.01
C THR A 368 -3.75 10.10 10.17
N ASP A 369 -4.00 10.79 9.05
CA ASP A 369 -4.40 12.19 8.99
C ASP A 369 -5.70 12.32 8.15
N PRO A 370 -6.83 11.73 8.60
CA PRO A 370 -8.07 11.74 7.81
C PRO A 370 -8.64 13.15 7.61
N ASP A 371 -8.22 14.12 8.43
CA ASP A 371 -8.60 15.54 8.31
C ASP A 371 -8.01 16.23 7.06
N LEU A 372 -7.06 15.60 6.36
CA LEU A 372 -6.47 16.17 5.14
C LEU A 372 -7.49 16.38 4.02
N PHE A 373 -8.59 15.62 4.01
CA PHE A 373 -9.63 15.65 2.97
C PHE A 373 -10.64 16.79 3.12
N ASP A 374 -10.60 17.47 4.28
CA ASP A 374 -11.50 18.59 4.61
C ASP A 374 -11.34 19.80 3.68
#